data_AF-X1EE52-F1
#
_entry.id   AF-X1EE52-F1
#
_cell.length_a   1.000
_cell.length_b   1.000
_cell.length_c   1.000
_cell.angle_alpha   90.00
_cell.angle_beta   90.00
_cell.angle_gamma   90.00
#
_symmetry.space_group_name_H-M   'P 1'
#
loop_
_entity.id
_entity.type
_entity.pdbx_description
1 polymer ?
#
loop_
_entity_poly.entity_id
_entity_poly.type
_entity_poly.pdbx_seq_one_letter_code
_entity_poly.pdbx_strand_id
1 'polypeptide(L)'
;MYPITFEVAVEQRVGDFEITALSVYAVSDGQVVTEVPAGKSFEIRADYSIRNYNPGWTNWTTCMTVYDVTHAQPVGSDEFGNHFGGGPLSAHDSVNAIMPSEPTTFRVKISANQEAFAGCPPSAEW
;
A
#
# COMPACT_ATOMS: atom_id res chain seq x y z
N MET A 1 22.91 -6.14 7.46
CA MET A 1 21.82 -5.76 6.54
C MET A 1 20.88 -6.92 6.47
N TYR A 2 19.57 -6.67 6.47
CA TYR A 2 18.56 -7.72 6.37
C TYR A 2 17.75 -7.50 5.09
N PRO A 3 17.53 -8.55 4.29
CA PRO A 3 16.75 -8.46 3.06
C PRO A 3 15.27 -8.23 3.38
N ILE A 4 14.63 -7.50 2.49
CA ILE A 4 13.19 -7.23 2.52
C ILE A 4 12.51 -8.02 1.41
N THR A 5 11.43 -8.72 1.75
CA THR A 5 10.58 -9.41 0.78
C THR A 5 9.17 -8.84 0.84
N PHE A 6 8.51 -8.73 -0.31
CA PHE A 6 7.13 -8.27 -0.39
C PHE A 6 6.20 -9.37 -0.91
N GLU A 7 5.14 -9.64 -0.16
CA GLU A 7 3.93 -10.30 -0.65
C GLU A 7 2.94 -9.20 -1.04
N VAL A 8 2.55 -9.14 -2.31
CA VAL A 8 1.66 -8.09 -2.80
C VAL A 8 0.32 -8.69 -3.14
N ALA A 9 -0.76 -8.09 -2.66
CA ALA A 9 -2.07 -8.33 -3.22
C ALA A 9 -2.80 -7.04 -3.54
N VAL A 10 -3.65 -7.16 -4.54
CA VAL A 10 -4.64 -6.17 -4.90
C VAL A 10 -5.98 -6.79 -4.57
N GLU A 11 -6.76 -6.15 -3.70
CA GLU A 11 -8.17 -6.53 -3.61
C GLU A 11 -8.87 -6.02 -4.86
N GLN A 12 -9.09 -6.95 -5.79
CA GLN A 12 -9.51 -6.64 -7.16
C GLN A 12 -10.99 -6.25 -7.30
N ARG A 13 -11.76 -6.16 -6.21
CA ARG A 13 -13.18 -5.83 -6.30
C ARG A 13 -13.68 -5.04 -5.08
N VAL A 14 -14.01 -3.78 -5.36
CA VAL A 14 -15.34 -3.30 -5.01
C VAL A 14 -16.06 -2.84 -6.27
N GLY A 15 -16.34 -3.78 -7.18
CA GLY A 15 -17.19 -3.62 -8.36
C GLY A 15 -16.58 -2.82 -9.51
N ASP A 16 -16.23 -1.56 -9.25
CA ASP A 16 -16.01 -0.54 -10.28
C ASP A 16 -14.58 -0.01 -10.34
N PHE A 17 -13.65 -0.47 -9.51
CA PHE A 17 -12.25 -0.01 -9.51
C PHE A 17 -11.29 -1.02 -10.14
N GLU A 18 -10.27 -0.52 -10.82
CA GLU A 18 -9.20 -1.35 -11.39
C GLU A 18 -7.80 -0.86 -11.00
N ILE A 19 -7.13 -1.77 -10.28
CA ILE A 19 -5.70 -1.92 -9.93
C ILE A 19 -4.73 -2.23 -11.07
N THR A 20 -3.92 -1.32 -11.62
CA THR A 20 -2.88 -1.67 -12.62
C THR A 20 -1.51 -1.06 -12.33
N ALA A 21 -0.47 -1.55 -13.01
CA ALA A 21 0.90 -1.05 -12.94
C ALA A 21 1.47 -0.94 -11.52
N LEU A 22 1.06 -1.85 -10.61
CA LEU A 22 1.49 -1.85 -9.22
C LEU A 22 2.96 -2.22 -9.10
N SER A 23 3.73 -1.34 -8.46
CA SER A 23 5.12 -1.55 -8.06
C SER A 23 5.23 -1.28 -6.57
N VAL A 24 5.78 -2.24 -5.82
CA VAL A 24 6.02 -2.11 -4.37
C VAL A 24 7.53 -2.21 -4.11
N TYR A 25 8.06 -1.27 -3.34
CA TYR A 25 9.49 -1.20 -3.05
C TYR A 25 9.78 -0.50 -1.72
N ALA A 26 10.96 -0.75 -1.16
CA ALA A 26 11.44 -0.07 0.04
C ALA A 26 12.29 1.15 -0.35
N VAL A 27 12.18 2.24 0.42
CA VAL A 27 13.00 3.44 0.33
C VAL A 27 13.67 3.72 1.67
N SER A 28 14.98 3.89 1.67
CA SER A 28 15.76 4.34 2.83
C SER A 28 16.67 5.49 2.38
N ASP A 29 16.72 6.58 3.16
CA ASP A 29 17.53 7.77 2.85
C ASP A 29 17.30 8.31 1.42
N GLY A 30 16.05 8.23 0.94
CA GLY A 30 15.64 8.69 -0.39
C GLY A 30 16.04 7.77 -1.56
N GLN A 31 16.59 6.59 -1.29
CA GLN A 31 16.99 5.61 -2.31
C GLN A 31 16.18 4.33 -2.22
N VAL A 32 15.88 3.72 -3.37
CA VAL A 32 15.27 2.39 -3.43
C VAL A 32 16.29 1.35 -2.94
N VAL A 33 15.88 0.54 -1.96
CA VAL A 33 16.72 -0.46 -1.32
C VAL A 33 16.07 -1.84 -1.33
N THR A 34 16.90 -2.87 -1.30
CA THR A 34 16.45 -4.27 -1.13
C THR A 34 16.82 -4.82 0.25
N GLU A 35 17.61 -4.08 1.02
CA GLU A 35 18.05 -4.45 2.36
C GLU A 35 18.13 -3.21 3.26
N VAL A 36 17.81 -3.37 4.54
CA VAL A 36 17.87 -2.30 5.56
C VAL A 36 18.61 -2.81 6.80
N PRO A 37 19.44 -2.00 7.50
CA PRO A 37 20.03 -2.42 8.78
C PRO A 37 18.95 -2.60 9.85
N ALA A 38 19.15 -3.53 10.79
CA ALA A 38 18.23 -3.69 11.91
C ALA A 38 18.04 -2.39 12.69
N GLY A 39 16.79 -2.14 13.10
CA GLY A 39 16.38 -0.97 13.87
C GLY A 39 16.37 0.33 13.07
N LYS A 40 16.67 0.30 11.76
CA LYS A 40 16.54 1.49 10.90
C LYS A 40 15.14 1.61 10.35
N SER A 41 14.64 2.84 10.35
CA SER A 41 13.40 3.20 9.68
C SER A 41 13.59 3.22 8.17
N PHE A 42 12.55 2.84 7.44
CA PHE A 42 12.45 2.92 6.00
C PHE A 42 10.98 3.10 5.61
N GLU A 43 10.72 3.45 4.36
CA GLU A 43 9.37 3.55 3.82
C GLU A 43 9.10 2.37 2.89
N ILE A 44 7.93 1.76 3.03
CA ILE A 44 7.39 0.85 2.03
C ILE A 44 6.48 1.69 1.15
N ARG A 45 6.78 1.75 -0.14
CA ARG A 45 6.03 2.56 -1.11
C ARG A 45 5.33 1.66 -2.12
N ALA A 46 4.17 2.10 -2.57
CA ALA A 46 3.43 1.50 -3.67
C ALA A 46 3.10 2.58 -4.72
N ASP A 47 3.58 2.38 -5.94
CA ASP A 47 3.17 3.18 -7.10
C ASP A 47 2.22 2.36 -7.95
N TYR A 48 1.09 2.93 -8.35
CA TYR A 48 0.10 2.23 -9.16
C TYR A 48 -0.77 3.18 -10.00
N SER A 49 -1.49 2.60 -10.94
CA SER A 49 -2.54 3.26 -11.70
C SER A 49 -3.89 2.69 -11.31
N ILE A 50 -4.82 3.56 -10.93
CA ILE A 50 -6.18 3.19 -10.54
C ILE A 50 -7.20 3.86 -11.46
N ARG A 51 -8.21 3.11 -11.89
CA ARG A 51 -9.36 3.64 -12.63
C ARG A 51 -10.67 3.34 -11.90
N ASN A 52 -11.58 4.30 -11.91
CA ASN A 52 -12.97 4.13 -11.48
C ASN A 52 -13.91 4.07 -12.69
N TYR A 53 -14.52 2.90 -12.92
CA TYR A 53 -15.49 2.64 -13.98
C TYR A 53 -16.92 3.09 -13.63
N ASN A 54 -17.18 3.52 -12.39
CA ASN A 54 -18.48 4.04 -11.98
C ASN A 54 -18.57 5.55 -12.17
N PRO A 55 -19.30 6.05 -13.18
CA PRO A 55 -19.48 7.49 -13.38
C PRO A 55 -20.33 8.16 -12.29
N GLY A 56 -21.05 7.38 -11.48
CA GLY A 56 -21.83 7.86 -10.35
C GLY A 56 -20.99 8.16 -9.10
N TRP A 57 -19.74 7.70 -9.03
CA TRP A 57 -18.85 7.93 -7.89
C TRP A 57 -17.80 8.96 -8.24
N THR A 58 -18.14 10.21 -7.95
CA THR A 58 -17.27 11.34 -8.24
C THR A 58 -16.28 11.62 -7.12
N ASN A 59 -16.37 10.95 -5.98
CA ASN A 59 -15.45 11.08 -4.85
C ASN A 59 -15.17 9.70 -4.24
N TRP A 60 -13.90 9.31 -4.15
CA TRP A 60 -13.46 8.01 -3.65
C TRP A 60 -12.01 8.13 -3.13
N THR A 61 -11.53 7.16 -2.37
CA THR A 61 -10.18 7.19 -1.78
C THR A 61 -9.44 5.88 -2.03
N THR A 62 -8.11 5.91 -1.96
CA THR A 62 -7.27 4.71 -1.93
C THR A 62 -6.65 4.53 -0.57
N CYS A 63 -6.38 3.28 -0.24
CA CYS A 63 -5.69 2.93 0.99
C CYS A 63 -4.66 1.84 0.75
N MET A 64 -3.47 2.05 1.30
CA MET A 64 -2.43 1.04 1.45
C MET A 64 -2.42 0.54 2.89
N THR A 65 -2.36 -0.78 3.06
CA THR A 65 -2.13 -1.42 4.36
C THR A 65 -0.89 -2.29 4.29
N VAL A 66 -0.13 -2.32 5.38
CA VAL A 66 1.08 -3.13 5.51
C VAL A 66 1.02 -3.99 6.76
N TYR A 67 1.34 -5.26 6.59
CA TYR A 67 1.41 -6.26 7.63
C TYR A 67 2.77 -6.97 7.60
N ASP A 68 3.38 -7.18 8.75
CA ASP A 68 4.59 -7.96 8.90
C ASP A 68 4.21 -9.44 9.06
N VAL A 69 4.44 -10.23 8.01
CA VAL A 69 4.09 -11.65 7.97
C VAL A 69 4.99 -12.46 8.88
N THR A 70 6.27 -12.09 8.94
CA THR A 70 7.28 -12.81 9.73
C THR A 70 6.94 -12.77 11.22
N HIS A 71 6.52 -11.60 11.70
CA HIS A 71 6.22 -11.38 13.12
C HIS A 71 4.71 -11.38 13.44
N ALA A 72 3.86 -11.62 12.44
CA ALA A 72 2.41 -11.65 12.56
C ALA A 72 1.82 -10.40 13.23
N GLN A 73 2.22 -9.20 12.78
CA GLN A 73 1.79 -7.93 13.38
C GLN A 73 1.48 -6.84 12.33
N PRO A 74 0.55 -5.92 12.62
CA PRO A 74 0.31 -4.77 11.75
C PRO A 74 1.51 -3.82 11.77
N VAL A 75 1.88 -3.29 10.60
CA VAL A 75 2.89 -2.22 10.50
C VAL A 75 2.20 -0.87 10.49
N GLY A 76 1.25 -0.68 9.57
CA GLY A 76 0.53 0.58 9.43
C GLY A 76 -0.31 0.62 8.16
N SER A 77 -0.91 1.79 7.92
CA SER A 77 -1.69 2.08 6.74
C SER A 77 -1.54 3.54 6.33
N ASP A 78 -1.81 3.82 5.07
CA ASP A 78 -1.82 5.17 4.49
C ASP A 78 -3.09 5.36 3.67
N GLU A 79 -3.76 6.49 3.88
CA GLU A 79 -4.99 6.87 3.18
C GLU A 79 -4.66 7.99 2.20
N PHE A 80 -4.79 7.70 0.91
CA PHE A 80 -4.49 8.67 -0.12
C PHE A 80 -5.75 9.20 -0.78
N GLY A 81 -6.07 10.43 -0.37
CA GLY A 81 -6.70 11.46 -1.18
C GLY A 81 -8.16 11.24 -1.59
N ASN A 82 -8.91 12.35 -1.62
CA ASN A 82 -10.19 12.41 -2.32
C ASN A 82 -9.91 12.45 -3.83
N HIS A 83 -10.06 11.32 -4.50
CA HIS A 83 -9.97 11.22 -5.96
C HIS A 83 -11.28 11.65 -6.60
N PHE A 84 -11.19 12.44 -7.67
CA PHE A 84 -12.35 12.94 -8.40
C PHE A 84 -12.42 12.40 -9.83
N GLY A 85 -13.59 11.84 -10.20
CA GLY A 85 -13.88 11.35 -11.56
C GLY A 85 -13.57 9.88 -11.81
N GLY A 86 -13.70 9.47 -13.08
CA GLY A 86 -13.60 8.07 -13.53
C GLY A 86 -12.38 7.73 -14.40
N GLY A 87 -11.44 8.67 -14.53
CA GLY A 87 -10.23 8.46 -15.33
C GLY A 87 -9.21 7.57 -14.62
N PRO A 88 -8.26 6.96 -15.36
CA PRO A 88 -7.09 6.38 -14.73
C PRO A 88 -6.26 7.51 -14.08
N LEU A 89 -5.90 7.32 -12.82
CA LEU A 89 -5.05 8.22 -12.03
C LEU A 89 -3.82 7.45 -11.58
N SER A 90 -2.66 8.10 -11.68
CA SER A 90 -1.44 7.60 -11.06
C SER A 90 -1.45 8.00 -9.59
N ALA A 91 -1.30 7.02 -8.71
CA ALA A 91 -1.33 7.18 -7.27
C ALA A 91 -0.05 6.60 -6.65
N HIS A 92 0.31 7.13 -5.49
CA HIS A 92 1.43 6.67 -4.69
C HIS A 92 1.02 6.66 -3.22
N ASP A 93 1.33 5.55 -2.53
CA ASP A 93 1.08 5.42 -1.09
C ASP A 93 2.39 5.04 -0.39
N SER A 94 2.52 5.42 0.89
CA SER A 94 3.71 5.08 1.67
C SER A 94 3.42 4.80 3.14
N VAL A 95 3.99 3.72 3.65
CA VAL A 95 3.93 3.37 5.08
C VAL A 95 5.33 3.31 5.66
N ASN A 96 5.53 4.03 6.76
CA ASN A 96 6.77 3.96 7.53
C ASN A 96 6.88 2.63 8.29
N ALA A 97 8.04 1.99 8.20
CA ALA A 97 8.36 0.75 8.88
C ALA A 97 9.72 0.82 9.57
N ILE A 98 9.97 -0.09 10.51
CA ILE A 98 11.27 -0.28 11.16
C ILE A 98 11.74 -1.68 10.83
N MET A 99 12.98 -1.83 10.36
CA MET A 99 13.51 -3.14 9.99
C MET A 99 13.79 -3.98 11.25
N PRO A 100 13.22 -5.20 11.37
CA PRO A 100 13.55 -6.13 12.45
C PRO A 100 14.99 -6.64 12.38
N SER A 101 15.42 -7.38 13.41
CA SER A 101 16.75 -7.99 13.48
C SER A 101 16.89 -9.30 12.71
N GLU A 102 16.04 -9.52 11.70
CA GLU A 102 16.01 -10.70 10.85
C GLU A 102 15.36 -10.42 9.48
N PRO A 103 15.59 -11.26 8.46
CA PRO A 103 14.89 -11.16 7.18
C PRO A 103 13.38 -11.11 7.38
N THR A 104 12.71 -10.13 6.79
CA THR A 104 11.29 -9.88 7.05
C THR A 104 10.50 -9.83 5.74
N THR A 105 9.35 -10.52 5.73
CA THR A 105 8.39 -10.45 4.64
C THR A 105 7.25 -9.52 5.06
N PHE A 106 7.06 -8.46 4.28
CA PHE A 106 5.92 -7.56 4.43
C PHE A 106 4.86 -7.89 3.41
N ARG A 107 3.62 -7.88 3.86
CA ARG A 107 2.47 -7.97 3.00
C ARG A 107 1.90 -6.59 2.75
N VAL A 108 1.71 -6.24 1.49
CA VAL A 108 1.17 -4.95 1.05
C VAL A 108 -0.14 -5.18 0.33
N LYS A 109 -1.16 -4.46 0.75
CA LYS A 109 -2.50 -4.51 0.18
C LYS A 109 -2.96 -3.10 -0.18
N ILE A 110 -3.33 -2.92 -1.45
CA ILE A 110 -3.94 -1.69 -1.95
C ILE A 110 -5.44 -1.93 -2.13
N SER A 111 -6.21 -0.98 -1.63
CA SER A 111 -7.67 -0.98 -1.66
C SER A 111 -8.20 0.37 -2.17
N ALA A 112 -9.40 0.37 -2.74
CA ALA A 112 -10.09 1.56 -3.18
C ALA A 112 -11.50 1.57 -2.58
N ASN A 113 -11.82 2.64 -1.87
CA ASN A 113 -13.08 2.80 -1.16
C ASN A 113 -13.97 3.84 -1.84
N GLN A 114 -15.26 3.50 -1.92
CA GLN A 114 -16.31 4.34 -2.51
C GLN A 114 -16.64 5.57 -1.66
N GLU A 115 -16.35 5.48 -0.37
CA GLU A 115 -16.50 6.57 0.57
C GLU A 115 -15.14 7.21 0.78
N ALA A 116 -14.99 8.46 0.35
CA ALA A 116 -13.72 9.18 0.40
C ALA A 116 -13.20 9.43 1.84
N PHE A 117 -14.04 9.16 2.85
CA PHE A 117 -13.71 9.24 4.27
C PHE A 117 -13.80 7.89 5.00
N ALA A 118 -13.98 6.78 4.27
CA ALA A 118 -13.90 5.47 4.89
C ALA A 118 -12.45 5.17 5.24
N GLY A 119 -12.23 4.79 6.50
CA GLY A 119 -10.91 4.42 6.97
C GLY A 119 -10.35 3.21 6.21
N CYS A 120 -9.04 3.11 6.21
CA CYS A 120 -8.34 1.90 5.76
C CYS A 120 -8.92 0.64 6.42
N PRO A 121 -9.10 -0.48 5.66
CA PRO A 121 -9.42 -1.75 6.29
C PRO A 121 -8.29 -2.17 7.25
N PRO A 122 -8.57 -3.00 8.27
CA PRO A 122 -7.52 -3.50 9.15
C PRO A 122 -6.45 -4.27 8.37
N SER A 123 -5.17 -3.96 8.61
CA SER A 123 -4.05 -4.58 7.87
C SER A 123 -3.91 -6.10 8.06
N ALA A 124 -4.52 -6.64 9.11
CA ALA A 124 -4.57 -8.07 9.39
C ALA A 124 -5.67 -8.82 8.62
N GLU A 125 -6.64 -8.12 8.02
CA GLU A 125 -7.74 -8.74 7.27
C GLU A 125 -7.34 -9.00 5.81
N TRP A 126 -7.44 -10.28 5.41
CA TRP A 126 -6.98 -10.83 4.13
C TRP A 126 -8.05 -11.67 3.45
#